data_AF-A0A7S3DYQ6-F1
#
_entry.id   AF-A0A7S3DYQ6-F1
#
_cell.length_a   1.000
_cell.length_b   1.000
_cell.length_c   1.000
_cell.angle_alpha   90.00
_cell.angle_beta   90.00
_cell.angle_gamma   90.00
#
_symmetry.space_group_name_H-M   'P 1'
#
loop_
_entity.id
_entity.type
_entity.pdbx_description
1 polymer ?
#
loop_
_entity_poly.entity_id
_entity_poly.type
_entity_poly.pdbx_seq_one_letter_code
_entity_poly.pdbx_strand_id
1 'polypeptide(L)'
;MNGREPPRLMLSQTSSTVFGSSSSSLGASTDEADVHGVEASTNKKQEQTATTRQDSSSGTDTKEQKHSAGPANHQPSETMRLQRPLLPSTSSSTSAPRAEPWMQQAWVVHFLIGAAVLLYSVFWGNGGRSKYIVVDPSHANGMMDYDNCDRLFINVLASSPEEDGAVVCCSSSSMSATNETLSAMSSLLELCPPQFQPQHSTQQSFFPLSSLPFMGRLSKFPDAWLIPLFPLLLRIAFRTYQTILEKGHVVLDTTFGVYSFRRLVFYFLLMQFRGWVLYVALNSLEDNYYYGNNGTINSHDPAANSSSATCWYRDWLSVSSTQQQSSCRGRVFDFSDHVVLYYAQILPIALLEYLHSMNRPYWPFHFFRRIALPSLLTLGMLYLYFITFVGVYKTASYFHTPQESLAGYAVSLVAHLPLCTLQCSNGSASIAAMREYFFGPKRRNKKVLR
;
A
#
# COMPACT_ATOMS: atom_id res chain seq x y z
N MET A 1 -1.41 11.12 -57.30
CA MET A 1 -0.59 11.85 -56.31
C MET A 1 -0.28 10.89 -55.20
N ASN A 2 0.94 10.37 -55.19
CA ASN A 2 1.37 9.20 -54.44
C ASN A 2 1.70 9.55 -52.99
N GLY A 3 1.18 8.74 -52.06
CA GLY A 3 1.53 8.78 -50.64
C GLY A 3 2.96 8.29 -50.40
N ARG A 4 3.66 8.97 -49.50
CA ARG A 4 4.95 8.54 -48.94
C ARG A 4 4.72 8.06 -47.52
N GLU A 5 5.05 6.80 -47.27
CA GLU A 5 5.29 6.26 -45.94
C GLU A 5 6.67 6.70 -45.42
N PRO A 6 6.85 6.88 -44.10
CA PRO A 6 8.16 7.09 -43.49
C PRO A 6 8.88 5.74 -43.19
N PRO A 7 10.22 5.76 -43.06
CA PRO A 7 11.03 4.55 -43.07
C PRO A 7 11.09 3.82 -41.72
N ARG A 8 11.12 2.48 -41.79
CA ARG A 8 11.49 1.57 -40.70
C ARG A 8 13.00 1.64 -40.46
N LEU A 9 13.41 1.96 -39.24
CA LEU A 9 14.78 1.76 -38.76
C LEU A 9 14.93 0.32 -38.25
N MET A 10 15.73 -0.47 -38.98
CA MET A 10 16.37 -1.67 -38.45
C MET A 10 17.72 -1.26 -37.86
N LEU A 11 17.96 -1.57 -36.59
CA LEU A 11 19.30 -1.54 -36.01
C LEU A 11 19.79 -2.96 -35.80
N SER A 12 20.87 -3.23 -36.54
CA SER A 12 21.69 -4.43 -36.58
C SER A 12 22.40 -4.68 -35.26
N GLN A 13 22.58 -5.96 -34.98
CA GLN A 13 23.52 -6.52 -34.02
C GLN A 13 24.94 -5.99 -34.25
N THR A 14 25.66 -5.76 -33.15
CA THR A 14 27.12 -5.82 -33.13
C THR A 14 27.57 -6.68 -31.96
N SER A 15 28.08 -7.86 -32.33
CA SER A 15 28.93 -8.72 -31.52
C SER A 15 30.22 -8.00 -31.14
N SER A 16 30.68 -8.19 -29.91
CA SER A 16 32.10 -8.02 -29.56
C SER A 16 32.54 -9.19 -28.70
N THR A 17 33.46 -9.96 -29.26
CA THR A 17 34.27 -11.01 -28.65
C THR A 17 35.68 -10.47 -28.38
N VAL A 18 36.47 -11.27 -27.64
CA VAL A 18 37.93 -11.23 -27.38
C VAL A 18 38.34 -10.26 -26.25
N PHE A 19 39.10 -10.61 -25.19
CA PHE A 19 40.20 -11.58 -24.98
C PHE A 19 40.16 -12.19 -23.56
N GLY A 20 40.67 -13.42 -23.45
CA GLY A 20 40.75 -14.17 -22.20
C GLY A 20 42.02 -13.94 -21.38
N SER A 21 42.06 -14.57 -20.21
CA SER A 21 43.29 -14.97 -19.51
C SER A 21 42.94 -16.13 -18.58
N SER A 22 43.48 -17.29 -18.90
CA SER A 22 43.56 -18.48 -18.06
C SER A 22 44.67 -18.31 -17.03
N SER A 23 44.41 -18.67 -15.77
CA SER A 23 45.44 -19.27 -14.91
C SER A 23 44.78 -20.14 -13.83
N SER A 24 45.18 -21.39 -13.85
CA SER A 24 44.94 -22.45 -12.88
C SER A 24 46.10 -22.49 -11.90
N SER A 25 45.85 -22.75 -10.60
CA SER A 25 46.51 -23.83 -9.83
C SER A 25 46.28 -23.72 -8.31
N LEU A 26 45.88 -24.87 -7.75
CA LEU A 26 46.31 -25.53 -6.50
C LEU A 26 46.56 -24.71 -5.21
N GLY A 27 45.65 -24.93 -4.25
CA GLY A 27 45.88 -25.64 -2.97
C GLY A 27 47.13 -25.36 -2.12
N ALA A 28 46.90 -24.97 -0.86
CA ALA A 28 47.62 -25.50 0.31
C ALA A 28 46.87 -25.12 1.61
N SER A 29 46.71 -26.11 2.47
CA SER A 29 46.39 -26.00 3.89
C SER A 29 47.53 -25.31 4.67
N THR A 30 47.21 -24.61 5.76
CA THR A 30 48.06 -24.59 6.96
C THR A 30 47.28 -24.03 8.16
N ASP A 31 47.59 -24.64 9.29
CA ASP A 31 47.05 -24.47 10.63
C ASP A 31 47.45 -23.16 11.33
N GLU A 32 46.70 -22.89 12.41
CA GLU A 32 47.07 -22.25 13.69
C GLU A 32 47.93 -20.96 13.70
N ALA A 33 47.37 -19.91 14.31
CA ALA A 33 47.92 -19.33 15.54
C ALA A 33 46.99 -18.25 16.14
N ASP A 34 46.66 -18.43 17.42
CA ASP A 34 46.28 -17.38 18.36
C ASP A 34 47.25 -16.18 18.32
N VAL A 35 46.74 -14.94 18.47
CA VAL A 35 47.32 -13.88 19.35
C VAL A 35 46.29 -12.76 19.60
N HIS A 36 46.17 -12.44 20.89
CA HIS A 36 45.65 -11.26 21.60
C HIS A 36 45.24 -9.98 20.85
N GLY A 37 44.17 -9.37 21.38
CA GLY A 37 43.56 -8.15 20.89
C GLY A 37 44.23 -6.83 21.29
N VAL A 38 43.61 -5.73 20.84
CA VAL A 38 43.85 -4.35 21.29
C VAL A 38 42.56 -3.55 21.10
N GLU A 39 42.15 -2.85 22.17
CA GLU A 39 41.12 -1.81 22.22
C GLU A 39 41.56 -0.52 21.51
N ALA A 40 40.63 0.17 20.83
CA ALA A 40 40.60 1.64 20.67
C ALA A 40 39.23 2.02 20.06
N SER A 41 38.27 2.58 20.80
CA SER A 41 38.16 3.98 21.24
C SER A 41 38.03 5.02 20.11
N THR A 42 36.80 5.52 19.99
CA THR A 42 36.34 6.87 19.60
C THR A 42 37.04 7.65 18.47
N ASN A 43 36.24 8.13 17.50
CA ASN A 43 36.17 9.58 17.30
C ASN A 43 34.91 10.06 16.55
N LYS A 44 34.25 11.04 17.18
CA LYS A 44 33.26 11.95 16.60
C LYS A 44 33.92 12.84 15.55
N LYS A 45 33.18 13.19 14.49
CA LYS A 45 33.44 14.43 13.75
C LYS A 45 32.13 15.16 13.45
N GLN A 46 31.89 16.22 14.21
CA GLN A 46 31.03 17.33 13.85
C GLN A 46 31.68 18.11 12.70
N GLU A 47 30.88 18.56 11.74
CA GLU A 47 31.29 19.63 10.84
C GLU A 47 30.16 20.66 10.77
N GLN A 48 30.49 21.86 11.23
CA GLN A 48 29.67 23.06 11.25
C GLN A 48 30.27 24.04 10.24
N THR A 49 29.37 24.63 9.45
CA THR A 49 29.34 26.04 9.03
C THR A 49 30.52 26.61 8.22
N ALA A 50 30.22 27.03 6.98
CA ALA A 50 30.86 28.19 6.38
C ALA A 50 29.90 28.93 5.42
N THR A 51 29.47 30.09 5.88
CA THR A 51 28.89 31.21 5.12
C THR A 51 29.92 31.81 4.17
N THR A 52 29.56 32.01 2.89
CA THR A 52 30.26 32.96 2.01
C THR A 52 29.26 33.85 1.31
N ARG A 53 29.42 35.14 1.62
CA ARG A 53 28.76 36.32 1.07
C ARG A 53 29.68 36.86 -0.02
N GLN A 54 29.15 37.13 -1.22
CA GLN A 54 29.82 37.98 -2.20
C GLN A 54 28.79 38.88 -2.87
N ASP A 55 28.92 40.17 -2.57
CA ASP A 55 28.32 41.29 -3.28
C ASP A 55 28.98 41.44 -4.66
N SER A 56 28.25 41.95 -5.66
CA SER A 56 28.66 43.13 -6.45
C SER A 56 27.80 43.38 -7.70
N SER A 57 27.35 44.63 -7.83
CA SER A 57 27.08 45.39 -9.07
C SER A 57 25.79 45.05 -9.84
N SER A 58 25.08 45.96 -10.51
CA SER A 58 25.10 47.43 -10.68
C SER A 58 23.85 47.85 -11.47
N GLY A 59 23.42 49.10 -11.33
CA GLY A 59 22.53 49.83 -12.25
C GLY A 59 21.04 49.45 -12.19
N THR A 60 20.06 50.33 -12.30
CA THR A 60 20.04 51.71 -12.82
C THR A 60 18.72 52.37 -12.36
N ASP A 61 18.83 53.67 -12.07
CA ASP A 61 17.87 54.75 -12.32
C ASP A 61 16.35 54.51 -12.13
N THR A 62 15.76 55.22 -11.17
CA THR A 62 14.50 55.93 -11.46
C THR A 62 14.30 57.19 -10.62
N LYS A 63 14.29 58.28 -11.40
CA LYS A 63 13.86 59.65 -11.18
C LYS A 63 13.03 59.99 -9.93
N GLU A 64 13.63 60.91 -9.20
CA GLU A 64 13.12 61.96 -8.34
C GLU A 64 11.89 62.70 -8.94
N GLN A 65 10.80 62.79 -8.18
CA GLN A 65 9.77 63.81 -8.39
C GLN A 65 9.38 64.43 -7.04
N LYS A 66 9.53 65.74 -6.99
CA LYS A 66 9.57 66.61 -5.82
C LYS A 66 8.45 67.65 -5.97
N HIS A 67 7.44 67.61 -5.12
CA HIS A 67 6.50 68.71 -4.88
C HIS A 67 6.08 68.62 -3.40
N SER A 68 6.59 69.49 -2.54
CA SER A 68 6.13 70.86 -2.25
C SER A 68 5.25 70.88 -1.00
N ALA A 69 5.69 71.71 -0.05
CA ALA A 69 5.15 71.91 1.27
C ALA A 69 3.85 72.72 1.27
N GLY A 70 3.09 72.58 2.35
CA GLY A 70 2.02 73.50 2.75
C GLY A 70 1.56 73.20 4.17
N PRO A 71 1.74 74.10 5.14
CA PRO A 71 1.36 73.90 6.54
C PRO A 71 0.01 74.56 6.90
N ALA A 72 -0.45 74.22 8.11
CA ALA A 72 -1.49 74.86 8.92
C ALA A 72 -2.96 74.61 8.52
N ASN A 73 -3.74 73.99 9.41
CA ASN A 73 -4.59 74.79 10.30
C ASN A 73 -5.18 73.95 11.44
N HIS A 74 -5.20 74.56 12.62
CA HIS A 74 -5.98 74.16 13.79
C HIS A 74 -7.48 74.23 13.47
N GLN A 75 -8.25 73.22 13.90
CA GLN A 75 -9.61 73.44 14.36
C GLN A 75 -10.00 72.39 15.43
N PRO A 76 -10.40 72.82 16.63
CA PRO A 76 -10.96 71.96 17.66
C PRO A 76 -12.48 71.84 17.43
N SER A 77 -12.96 70.66 17.07
CA SER A 77 -14.40 70.39 17.02
C SER A 77 -14.73 69.04 17.65
N GLU A 78 -15.56 69.15 18.69
CA GLU A 78 -16.62 68.25 19.06
C GLU A 78 -16.24 66.82 19.46
N THR A 79 -16.22 66.63 20.77
CA THR A 79 -16.62 65.40 21.47
C THR A 79 -17.97 64.89 20.96
N MET A 80 -17.94 64.17 19.85
CA MET A 80 -19.01 63.27 19.44
C MET A 80 -18.97 62.07 20.39
N ARG A 81 -19.92 62.02 21.33
CA ARG A 81 -20.22 60.80 22.08
C ARG A 81 -20.59 59.72 21.06
N LEU A 82 -19.63 58.84 20.78
CA LEU A 82 -19.83 57.60 20.05
C LEU A 82 -20.77 56.72 20.89
N GLN A 83 -22.08 56.87 20.69
CA GLN A 83 -23.04 55.84 21.08
C GLN A 83 -22.64 54.59 20.32
N ARG A 84 -21.97 53.64 20.99
CA ARG A 84 -21.84 52.27 20.50
C ARG A 84 -23.25 51.82 20.14
N PRO A 85 -23.55 51.54 18.87
CA PRO A 85 -24.77 50.85 18.53
C PRO A 85 -24.72 49.53 19.29
N LEU A 86 -25.71 49.29 20.14
CA LEU A 86 -25.99 47.98 20.69
C LEU A 86 -26.27 47.09 19.49
N LEU A 87 -25.20 46.48 18.95
CA LEU A 87 -25.28 45.48 17.90
C LEU A 87 -26.25 44.42 18.42
N PRO A 88 -27.37 44.18 17.72
CA PRO A 88 -28.30 43.17 18.14
C PRO A 88 -27.53 41.86 18.19
N SER A 89 -27.42 41.29 19.39
CA SER A 89 -26.86 39.97 19.65
C SER A 89 -27.79 38.94 19.01
N THR A 90 -27.78 38.90 17.69
CA THR A 90 -28.34 37.81 16.91
C THR A 90 -27.34 36.68 17.08
N SER A 91 -27.49 35.96 18.19
CA SER A 91 -26.96 34.62 18.40
C SER A 91 -27.62 33.71 17.37
N SER A 92 -27.24 33.88 16.11
CA SER A 92 -27.48 32.91 15.06
C SER A 92 -26.61 31.73 15.42
N SER A 93 -27.18 30.83 16.23
CA SER A 93 -26.62 29.53 16.53
C SER A 93 -26.37 28.86 15.19
N THR A 94 -25.12 29.00 14.73
CA THR A 94 -24.73 28.50 13.43
C THR A 94 -24.54 27.02 13.65
N SER A 95 -25.65 26.27 13.54
CA SER A 95 -25.65 24.82 13.74
C SER A 95 -24.55 24.23 12.87
N ALA A 96 -23.60 23.54 13.48
CA ALA A 96 -22.51 22.91 12.78
C ALA A 96 -23.06 22.06 11.62
N PRO A 97 -22.41 22.06 10.45
CA PRO A 97 -22.87 21.28 9.32
C PRO A 97 -22.95 19.80 9.72
N ARG A 98 -24.17 19.24 9.72
CA ARG A 98 -24.39 17.81 9.94
C ARG A 98 -23.80 17.01 8.78
N ALA A 99 -23.13 15.91 9.10
CA ALA A 99 -22.76 14.90 8.13
C ALA A 99 -24.01 14.36 7.44
N GLU A 100 -23.91 14.16 6.14
CA GLU A 100 -25.02 13.62 5.34
C GLU A 100 -25.19 12.12 5.66
N PRO A 101 -26.41 11.63 5.92
CA PRO A 101 -26.65 10.23 6.31
C PRO A 101 -26.08 9.19 5.34
N TRP A 102 -26.06 9.49 4.04
CA TRP A 102 -25.55 8.57 3.02
C TRP A 102 -24.03 8.33 3.14
N MET A 103 -23.26 9.27 3.69
CA MET A 103 -21.81 9.07 3.91
C MET A 103 -21.57 8.00 4.97
N GLN A 104 -22.36 8.03 6.05
CA GLN A 104 -22.32 7.00 7.08
C GLN A 104 -22.71 5.64 6.51
N GLN A 105 -23.75 5.60 5.68
CA GLN A 105 -24.17 4.36 5.01
C GLN A 105 -23.08 3.81 4.10
N ALA A 106 -22.34 4.65 3.37
CA ALA A 106 -21.23 4.21 2.54
C ALA A 106 -20.09 3.57 3.36
N TRP A 107 -19.76 4.13 4.53
CA TRP A 107 -18.81 3.52 5.45
C TRP A 107 -19.30 2.18 6.01
N VAL A 108 -20.58 2.08 6.38
CA VAL A 108 -21.18 0.82 6.84
C VAL A 108 -21.10 -0.25 5.74
N VAL A 109 -21.47 0.10 4.51
CA VAL A 109 -21.35 -0.80 3.35
C VAL A 109 -19.91 -1.22 3.11
N HIS A 110 -18.95 -0.29 3.20
CA HIS A 110 -17.51 -0.59 3.11
C HIS A 110 -17.07 -1.63 4.15
N PHE A 111 -17.45 -1.45 5.41
CA PHE A 111 -17.13 -2.41 6.47
C PHE A 111 -17.78 -3.77 6.25
N LEU A 112 -19.08 -3.80 5.92
CA LEU A 112 -19.81 -5.05 5.72
C LEU A 112 -19.26 -5.86 4.55
N ILE A 113 -19.01 -5.21 3.40
CA ILE A 113 -18.46 -5.90 2.23
C ILE A 113 -17.03 -6.35 2.51
N GLY A 114 -16.19 -5.50 3.12
CA GLY A 114 -14.82 -5.87 3.48
C GLY A 114 -14.76 -7.07 4.42
N ALA A 115 -15.60 -7.09 5.46
CA ALA A 115 -15.72 -8.21 6.38
C ALA A 115 -16.24 -9.47 5.66
N ALA A 116 -17.26 -9.36 4.81
CA ALA A 116 -17.79 -10.49 4.05
C ALA A 116 -16.72 -11.12 3.13
N VAL A 117 -15.95 -10.30 2.40
CA VAL A 117 -14.85 -10.77 1.55
C VAL A 117 -13.79 -11.48 2.39
N LEU A 118 -13.40 -10.90 3.53
CA LEU A 118 -12.41 -11.52 4.41
C LEU A 118 -12.90 -12.87 4.96
N LEU A 119 -14.12 -12.91 5.52
CA LEU A 119 -14.70 -14.12 6.09
C LEU A 119 -14.85 -15.20 5.01
N TYR A 120 -15.29 -14.85 3.81
CA TYR A 120 -15.34 -15.78 2.69
C TYR A 120 -13.94 -16.32 2.34
N SER A 121 -12.94 -15.44 2.27
CA SER A 121 -11.54 -15.82 1.98
C SER A 121 -10.97 -16.76 3.04
N VAL A 122 -11.31 -16.51 4.31
CA VAL A 122 -10.83 -17.28 5.47
C VAL A 122 -11.53 -18.63 5.59
N PHE A 123 -12.86 -18.69 5.48
CA PHE A 123 -13.61 -19.92 5.73
C PHE A 123 -13.80 -20.81 4.49
N TRP A 124 -13.91 -20.20 3.31
CA TRP A 124 -14.09 -20.95 2.06
C TRP A 124 -12.83 -21.00 1.20
N GLY A 125 -11.99 -19.97 1.26
CA GLY A 125 -10.76 -19.93 0.48
C GLY A 125 -9.58 -20.68 1.12
N ASN A 126 -9.52 -20.72 2.45
CA ASN A 126 -8.40 -21.30 3.18
C ASN A 126 -8.59 -22.82 3.32
N GLY A 127 -7.56 -23.60 2.99
CA GLY A 127 -7.55 -25.08 3.15
C GLY A 127 -7.57 -25.92 1.87
N GLY A 128 -7.61 -25.30 0.68
CA GLY A 128 -7.56 -26.02 -0.60
C GLY A 128 -6.15 -26.29 -1.14
N ARG A 129 -6.03 -26.40 -2.48
CA ARG A 129 -4.76 -26.57 -3.21
C ARG A 129 -3.75 -25.43 -3.00
N SER A 130 -4.21 -24.30 -2.47
CA SER A 130 -3.45 -23.05 -2.32
C SER A 130 -2.25 -23.16 -1.37
N LYS A 131 -2.35 -24.02 -0.36
CA LYS A 131 -1.28 -24.28 0.61
C LYS A 131 -0.15 -25.16 0.08
N TYR A 132 -0.31 -25.71 -1.12
CA TYR A 132 0.67 -26.61 -1.71
C TYR A 132 1.54 -25.88 -2.73
N ILE A 133 2.86 -26.06 -2.62
CA ILE A 133 3.83 -25.69 -3.65
C ILE A 133 4.31 -26.93 -4.38
N VAL A 134 4.55 -26.81 -5.69
CA VAL A 134 5.14 -27.88 -6.47
C VAL A 134 6.65 -27.87 -6.26
N VAL A 135 7.21 -29.03 -5.94
CA VAL A 135 8.65 -29.25 -5.80
C VAL A 135 9.06 -30.41 -6.70
N ASP A 136 10.27 -30.31 -7.23
CA ASP A 136 10.87 -31.37 -8.03
C ASP A 136 11.22 -32.55 -7.09
N PRO A 137 10.65 -33.75 -7.31
CA PRO A 137 10.91 -34.92 -6.47
C PRO A 137 12.40 -35.26 -6.32
N SER A 138 13.22 -34.98 -7.34
CA SER A 138 14.66 -35.29 -7.31
C SER A 138 15.42 -34.54 -6.22
N HIS A 139 14.87 -33.44 -5.70
CA HIS A 139 15.47 -32.66 -4.61
C HIS A 139 15.02 -33.12 -3.21
N ALA A 140 14.04 -34.04 -3.12
CA ALA A 140 13.61 -34.62 -1.85
C ALA A 140 14.42 -35.88 -1.47
N ASN A 141 15.41 -36.25 -2.28
CA ASN A 141 16.20 -37.46 -2.12
C ASN A 141 17.03 -37.42 -0.82
N GLY A 142 16.66 -38.27 0.15
CA GLY A 142 17.40 -38.44 1.40
C GLY A 142 16.56 -38.71 2.64
N MET A 143 15.25 -38.41 2.61
CA MET A 143 14.39 -38.55 3.80
C MET A 143 13.24 -39.55 3.63
N MET A 144 12.72 -39.73 2.41
CA MET A 144 11.81 -40.83 2.06
C MET A 144 12.01 -41.28 0.60
N ASP A 145 11.62 -42.53 0.30
CA ASP A 145 11.70 -43.14 -1.04
C ASP A 145 10.60 -42.56 -1.97
N TYR A 146 10.89 -41.40 -2.55
CA TYR A 146 10.04 -40.71 -3.52
C TYR A 146 10.47 -40.96 -4.98
N ASP A 147 11.25 -42.01 -5.24
CA ASP A 147 11.83 -42.30 -6.56
C ASP A 147 10.77 -42.55 -7.65
N ASN A 148 9.56 -42.92 -7.26
CA ASN A 148 8.42 -43.15 -8.16
C ASN A 148 7.45 -41.96 -8.25
N CYS A 149 7.84 -40.79 -7.73
CA CYS A 149 7.00 -39.61 -7.72
C CYS A 149 7.16 -38.81 -9.01
N ASP A 150 6.08 -38.60 -9.76
CA ASP A 150 6.11 -37.70 -10.92
C ASP A 150 6.07 -36.23 -10.45
N ARG A 151 5.35 -35.95 -9.36
CA ARG A 151 5.23 -34.61 -8.77
C ARG A 151 5.09 -34.65 -7.28
N LEU A 152 5.85 -33.79 -6.61
CA LEU A 152 5.78 -33.58 -5.18
C LEU A 152 5.09 -32.25 -4.89
N PHE A 153 4.09 -32.29 -4.03
CA PHE A 153 3.42 -31.11 -3.50
C PHE A 153 3.73 -31.00 -2.01
N ILE A 154 4.19 -29.83 -1.58
CA ILE A 154 4.51 -29.56 -0.18
C ILE A 154 3.49 -28.59 0.38
N ASN A 155 2.83 -28.98 1.47
CA ASN A 155 2.00 -28.09 2.26
C ASN A 155 2.90 -27.12 3.05
N VAL A 156 2.94 -25.86 2.64
CA VAL A 156 3.81 -24.86 3.26
C VAL A 156 3.38 -24.45 4.68
N LEU A 157 2.15 -24.79 5.05
CA LEU A 157 1.61 -24.56 6.39
C LEU A 157 1.91 -25.72 7.35
N ALA A 158 2.39 -26.87 6.84
CA ALA A 158 2.73 -28.00 7.67
C ALA A 158 3.97 -27.68 8.53
N SER A 159 3.90 -28.09 9.79
CA SER A 159 4.93 -27.82 10.78
C SER A 159 6.18 -28.70 10.63
N SER A 160 6.02 -29.85 10.00
CA SER A 160 7.03 -30.90 9.79
C SER A 160 6.65 -31.76 8.55
N PRO A 161 7.60 -32.49 7.93
CA PRO A 161 7.30 -33.40 6.83
C PRO A 161 6.47 -34.62 7.24
N GLU A 162 6.41 -34.94 8.53
CA GLU A 162 5.66 -36.08 9.08
C GLU A 162 4.17 -35.80 9.29
N GLU A 163 3.74 -34.53 9.20
CA GLU A 163 2.34 -34.16 9.37
C GLU A 163 1.48 -34.69 8.21
N ASP A 164 0.26 -35.15 8.51
CA ASP A 164 -0.63 -35.70 7.49
C ASP A 164 -0.91 -34.68 6.37
N GLY A 165 -0.58 -35.05 5.13
CA GLY A 165 -0.69 -34.16 3.97
C GLY A 165 0.37 -33.05 3.93
N ALA A 166 1.45 -33.13 4.72
CA ALA A 166 2.63 -32.27 4.59
C ALA A 166 3.29 -32.43 3.22
N VAL A 167 3.39 -33.67 2.76
CA VAL A 167 3.95 -34.06 1.47
C VAL A 167 2.91 -34.91 0.73
N VAL A 168 2.61 -34.52 -0.50
CA VAL A 168 1.69 -35.25 -1.38
C VAL A 168 2.45 -35.63 -2.64
N CYS A 169 2.71 -36.92 -2.79
CA CYS A 169 3.33 -37.46 -3.98
C CYS A 169 2.28 -37.93 -4.98
N CYS A 170 2.34 -37.42 -6.20
CA CYS A 170 1.53 -37.89 -7.32
C CYS A 170 2.38 -38.83 -8.20
N SER A 171 2.03 -40.11 -8.25
CA SER A 171 2.62 -41.08 -9.18
C SER A 171 1.59 -41.52 -10.21
N SER A 172 1.98 -41.58 -11.48
CA SER A 172 1.17 -42.15 -12.56
C SER A 172 0.77 -43.62 -12.30
N SER A 173 1.56 -44.35 -11.51
CA SER A 173 1.30 -45.74 -11.15
C SER A 173 0.25 -45.93 -10.04
N SER A 174 -0.02 -44.90 -9.22
CA SER A 174 -0.86 -45.03 -8.02
C SER A 174 -2.37 -44.81 -8.27
N MET A 175 -2.78 -44.49 -9.50
CA MET A 175 -4.22 -44.33 -9.82
C MET A 175 -4.99 -45.65 -9.93
N SER A 176 -4.35 -46.81 -9.70
CA SER A 176 -5.01 -48.12 -9.65
C SER A 176 -5.43 -48.56 -8.23
N ALA A 177 -5.45 -47.64 -7.26
CA ALA A 177 -5.83 -47.96 -5.87
C ALA A 177 -7.34 -48.22 -5.74
N THR A 178 -7.69 -49.28 -5.00
CA THR A 178 -9.04 -49.81 -4.77
C THR A 178 -9.94 -48.86 -3.95
N ASN A 179 -11.26 -48.94 -4.17
CA ASN A 179 -12.30 -48.00 -3.70
C ASN A 179 -12.36 -47.65 -2.19
N GLU A 180 -11.64 -48.34 -1.30
CA GLU A 180 -11.77 -48.16 0.15
C GLU A 180 -10.86 -47.07 0.75
N THR A 181 -9.74 -46.70 0.11
CA THR A 181 -8.88 -45.56 0.53
C THR A 181 -9.34 -44.21 -0.03
N LEU A 182 -10.41 -44.20 -0.83
CA LEU A 182 -10.82 -43.04 -1.63
C LEU A 182 -11.49 -41.90 -0.83
N SER A 183 -12.04 -42.17 0.36
CA SER A 183 -12.81 -41.17 1.11
C SER A 183 -11.92 -40.15 1.83
N ALA A 184 -10.79 -40.57 2.41
CA ALA A 184 -9.79 -39.67 2.98
C ALA A 184 -8.89 -39.05 1.90
N MET A 185 -8.68 -39.76 0.79
CA MET A 185 -7.93 -39.25 -0.35
C MET A 185 -8.75 -38.35 -1.27
N SER A 186 -10.07 -38.18 -1.13
CA SER A 186 -10.85 -37.40 -2.12
C SER A 186 -10.39 -35.95 -2.23
N SER A 187 -9.98 -35.33 -1.12
CA SER A 187 -9.39 -33.99 -1.09
C SER A 187 -7.95 -33.94 -1.63
N LEU A 188 -7.22 -35.05 -1.57
CA LEU A 188 -5.85 -35.20 -2.10
C LEU A 188 -5.84 -35.60 -3.58
N LEU A 189 -6.83 -36.36 -4.04
CA LEU A 189 -7.04 -36.71 -5.45
C LEU A 189 -7.24 -35.46 -6.30
N GLU A 190 -7.79 -34.40 -5.71
CA GLU A 190 -7.84 -33.12 -6.40
C GLU A 190 -6.46 -32.55 -6.71
N LEU A 191 -5.40 -32.84 -5.97
CA LEU A 191 -4.05 -32.34 -6.26
C LEU A 191 -3.34 -33.10 -7.38
N CYS A 192 -3.70 -34.36 -7.61
CA CYS A 192 -3.06 -35.26 -8.57
C CYS A 192 -3.90 -35.58 -9.84
N PRO A 193 -4.60 -34.65 -10.51
CA PRO A 193 -5.31 -34.99 -11.73
C PRO A 193 -4.31 -35.21 -12.87
N PRO A 194 -4.50 -36.25 -13.71
CA PRO A 194 -3.58 -36.61 -14.80
C PRO A 194 -3.44 -35.54 -15.90
N GLN A 195 -4.29 -34.50 -15.89
CA GLN A 195 -4.31 -33.44 -16.90
C GLN A 195 -3.63 -32.12 -16.50
N PHE A 196 -3.12 -32.00 -15.28
CA PHE A 196 -2.16 -30.92 -15.06
C PHE A 196 -0.91 -31.33 -15.84
N GLN A 197 -0.70 -30.92 -17.08
CA GLN A 197 0.67 -30.87 -17.61
C GLN A 197 1.34 -29.65 -16.97
N PRO A 198 2.64 -29.68 -16.65
CA PRO A 198 3.38 -28.48 -16.32
C PRO A 198 3.60 -27.72 -17.64
N GLN A 199 2.52 -27.35 -18.32
CA GLN A 199 2.59 -26.29 -19.29
C GLN A 199 2.92 -25.04 -18.49
N HIS A 200 4.11 -24.51 -18.71
CA HIS A 200 4.52 -23.18 -18.29
C HIS A 200 3.32 -22.22 -18.20
N SER A 201 2.81 -21.99 -16.99
CA SER A 201 2.06 -20.78 -16.63
C SER A 201 0.85 -20.38 -17.51
N THR A 202 0.16 -21.28 -18.19
CA THR A 202 -1.17 -21.00 -18.75
C THR A 202 -2.26 -21.57 -17.84
N GLN A 203 -2.39 -21.00 -16.64
CA GLN A 203 -3.66 -21.02 -15.94
C GLN A 203 -4.69 -20.31 -16.83
N GLN A 204 -5.39 -21.07 -17.68
CA GLN A 204 -6.64 -20.66 -18.32
C GLN A 204 -7.73 -20.58 -17.26
N SER A 205 -7.59 -19.67 -16.30
CA SER A 205 -8.77 -19.17 -15.61
C SER A 205 -9.60 -18.42 -16.65
N PHE A 206 -10.91 -18.68 -16.69
CA PHE A 206 -11.88 -18.13 -17.67
C PHE A 206 -11.80 -16.60 -17.85
N PHE A 207 -11.17 -15.89 -16.91
CA PHE A 207 -10.52 -14.61 -17.14
C PHE A 207 -9.11 -14.67 -16.53
N PRO A 208 -8.03 -14.39 -17.29
CA PRO A 208 -6.71 -14.31 -16.70
C PRO A 208 -6.68 -13.11 -15.76
N LEU A 209 -6.88 -13.32 -14.46
CA LEU A 209 -6.81 -12.24 -13.45
C LEU A 209 -5.43 -11.57 -13.43
N SER A 210 -4.40 -12.25 -13.96
CA SER A 210 -3.07 -11.70 -14.23
C SER A 210 -3.04 -10.65 -15.35
N SER A 211 -4.03 -10.62 -16.25
CA SER A 211 -4.15 -9.62 -17.31
C SER A 211 -4.86 -8.35 -16.85
N LEU A 212 -5.49 -8.37 -15.66
CA LEU A 212 -6.15 -7.17 -15.13
C LEU A 212 -5.09 -6.09 -14.85
N PRO A 213 -5.28 -4.87 -15.38
CA PRO A 213 -4.33 -3.81 -15.16
C PRO A 213 -4.24 -3.49 -13.66
N PHE A 214 -3.00 -3.30 -13.19
CA PHE A 214 -2.66 -3.00 -11.79
C PHE A 214 -2.79 -4.12 -10.76
N MET A 215 -3.42 -5.26 -11.07
CA MET A 215 -3.62 -6.35 -10.11
C MET A 215 -2.31 -6.81 -9.44
N GLY A 216 -1.27 -7.08 -10.23
CA GLY A 216 0.07 -7.46 -9.72
C GLY A 216 0.96 -6.26 -9.32
N ARG A 217 0.42 -5.04 -9.39
CA ARG A 217 1.13 -3.78 -9.11
C ARG A 217 0.66 -3.12 -7.82
N LEU A 218 -0.53 -3.46 -7.30
CA LEU A 218 -1.10 -2.83 -6.09
C LEU A 218 -0.19 -2.93 -4.85
N SER A 219 0.61 -3.98 -4.74
CA SER A 219 1.58 -4.16 -3.65
C SER A 219 2.96 -3.54 -3.94
N LYS A 220 3.21 -3.08 -5.17
CA LYS A 220 4.51 -2.55 -5.58
C LYS A 220 4.56 -1.05 -5.40
N PHE A 221 5.69 -0.54 -4.93
CA PHE A 221 6.03 0.86 -5.07
C PHE A 221 6.34 1.17 -6.55
N PRO A 222 5.87 2.29 -7.13
CA PRO A 222 5.15 3.42 -6.52
C PRO A 222 3.62 3.30 -6.53
N ASP A 223 3.06 2.24 -7.10
CA ASP A 223 1.62 2.15 -7.39
C ASP A 223 0.76 2.07 -6.11
N ALA A 224 1.23 1.38 -5.07
CA ALA A 224 0.60 1.32 -3.75
C ALA A 224 0.34 2.71 -3.12
N TRP A 225 1.11 3.72 -3.55
CA TRP A 225 1.02 5.10 -3.10
C TRP A 225 0.19 5.98 -4.03
N LEU A 226 0.33 5.80 -5.34
CA LEU A 226 -0.34 6.65 -6.32
C LEU A 226 -1.81 6.28 -6.53
N ILE A 227 -2.14 4.99 -6.54
CA ILE A 227 -3.50 4.50 -6.81
C ILE A 227 -4.52 5.06 -5.79
N PRO A 228 -4.28 5.04 -4.46
CA PRO A 228 -5.24 5.58 -3.50
C PRO A 228 -5.47 7.09 -3.66
N LEU A 229 -4.47 7.81 -4.18
CA LEU A 229 -4.53 9.26 -4.41
C LEU A 229 -5.23 9.63 -5.73
N PHE A 230 -5.58 8.67 -6.58
CA PHE A 230 -6.19 8.93 -7.89
C PHE A 230 -7.37 9.92 -7.83
N PRO A 231 -8.35 9.79 -6.91
CA PRO A 231 -9.46 10.74 -6.83
C PRO A 231 -9.01 12.17 -6.48
N LEU A 232 -8.01 12.31 -5.60
CA LEU A 232 -7.43 13.62 -5.25
C LEU A 232 -6.69 14.23 -6.43
N LEU A 233 -5.86 13.44 -7.12
CA LEU A 233 -5.09 13.88 -8.28
C LEU A 233 -6.02 14.31 -9.42
N LEU A 234 -7.07 13.53 -9.69
CA LEU A 234 -8.08 13.87 -10.69
C LEU A 234 -8.78 15.20 -10.34
N ARG A 235 -9.08 15.42 -9.06
CA ARG A 235 -9.66 16.68 -8.58
C ARG A 235 -8.72 17.86 -8.75
N ILE A 236 -7.44 17.71 -8.40
CA ILE A 236 -6.43 18.77 -8.59
C ILE A 236 -6.30 19.08 -10.08
N ALA A 237 -6.12 18.07 -10.92
CA ALA A 237 -5.98 18.23 -12.37
C ALA A 237 -7.18 18.95 -12.98
N PHE A 238 -8.40 18.53 -12.64
CA PHE A 238 -9.62 19.13 -13.17
C PHE A 238 -9.79 20.58 -12.72
N ARG A 239 -9.53 20.89 -11.45
CA ARG A 239 -9.64 22.27 -10.94
C ARG A 239 -8.61 23.20 -11.54
N THR A 240 -7.38 22.71 -11.72
CA THR A 240 -6.34 23.45 -12.44
C THR A 240 -6.77 23.72 -13.87
N TYR A 241 -7.26 22.69 -14.58
CA TYR A 241 -7.78 22.83 -15.94
C TYR A 241 -8.91 23.86 -16.04
N GLN A 242 -9.89 23.83 -15.13
CA GLN A 242 -10.95 24.83 -15.09
C GLN A 242 -10.42 26.24 -14.88
N THR A 243 -9.47 26.41 -13.95
CA THR A 243 -8.88 27.72 -13.65
C THR A 243 -8.17 28.31 -14.85
N ILE A 244 -7.44 27.47 -15.60
CA ILE A 244 -6.77 27.84 -16.84
C ILE A 244 -7.79 28.31 -17.88
N LEU A 245 -8.87 27.54 -18.08
CA LEU A 245 -9.90 27.88 -19.06
C LEU A 245 -10.68 29.17 -18.71
N GLU A 246 -11.00 29.39 -17.43
CA GLU A 246 -11.85 30.52 -17.02
C GLU A 246 -11.09 31.83 -16.91
N LYS A 247 -9.82 31.81 -16.46
CA LYS A 247 -9.06 33.02 -16.13
C LYS A 247 -7.94 33.35 -17.11
N GLY A 248 -7.65 32.48 -18.08
CA GLY A 248 -6.55 32.66 -19.03
C GLY A 248 -5.15 32.62 -18.40
N HIS A 249 -5.03 32.50 -17.07
CA HIS A 249 -3.78 32.46 -16.33
C HIS A 249 -3.85 31.43 -15.20
N VAL A 250 -2.71 30.80 -14.91
CA VAL A 250 -2.53 29.83 -13.82
C VAL A 250 -2.39 30.57 -12.48
N VAL A 251 -3.38 31.37 -12.10
CA VAL A 251 -3.48 31.82 -10.71
C VAL A 251 -4.21 30.73 -9.97
N LEU A 252 -3.44 29.74 -9.48
CA LEU A 252 -3.95 28.69 -8.61
C LEU A 252 -4.68 29.39 -7.46
N ASP A 253 -5.99 29.17 -7.32
CA ASP A 253 -6.74 29.69 -6.17
C ASP A 253 -6.02 29.19 -4.92
N THR A 254 -5.32 30.10 -4.23
CA THR A 254 -4.45 29.79 -3.10
C THR A 254 -5.23 28.99 -2.05
N THR A 255 -6.52 29.28 -1.92
CA THR A 255 -7.46 28.56 -1.07
C THR A 255 -7.58 27.09 -1.46
N PHE A 256 -7.80 26.78 -2.75
CA PHE A 256 -7.93 25.41 -3.24
C PHE A 256 -6.61 24.64 -3.12
N GLY A 257 -5.50 25.28 -3.46
CA GLY A 257 -4.16 24.71 -3.32
C GLY A 257 -3.90 24.29 -1.87
N VAL A 258 -4.19 25.17 -0.91
CA VAL A 258 -4.02 24.91 0.53
C VAL A 258 -4.85 23.70 0.99
N TYR A 259 -6.13 23.59 0.63
CA TYR A 259 -6.95 22.44 1.07
C TYR A 259 -6.53 21.12 0.40
N SER A 260 -6.13 21.14 -0.85
CA SER A 260 -5.65 19.93 -1.53
C SER A 260 -4.30 19.49 -0.96
N PHE A 261 -3.42 20.43 -0.65
CA PHE A 261 -2.14 20.16 0.01
C PHE A 261 -2.33 19.60 1.42
N ARG A 262 -3.20 20.19 2.25
CA ARG A 262 -3.51 19.66 3.59
C ARG A 262 -3.99 18.21 3.57
N ARG A 263 -4.84 17.85 2.60
CA ARG A 263 -5.30 16.47 2.41
C ARG A 263 -4.20 15.56 1.91
N LEU A 264 -3.36 16.02 0.98
CA LEU A 264 -2.19 15.27 0.54
C LEU A 264 -1.25 14.96 1.70
N VAL A 265 -0.96 15.95 2.55
CA VAL A 265 -0.15 15.76 3.77
C VAL A 265 -0.84 14.78 4.72
N PHE A 266 -2.16 14.90 4.91
CA PHE A 266 -2.91 13.95 5.73
C PHE A 266 -2.80 12.51 5.21
N TYR A 267 -2.96 12.29 3.91
CA TYR A 267 -2.82 10.96 3.30
C TYR A 267 -1.39 10.45 3.35
N PHE A 268 -0.41 11.32 3.15
CA PHE A 268 1.00 10.97 3.36
C PHE A 268 1.23 10.49 4.79
N LEU A 269 0.73 11.20 5.80
CA LEU A 269 0.84 10.79 7.20
C LEU A 269 0.14 9.45 7.48
N LEU A 270 -1.02 9.19 6.85
CA LEU A 270 -1.70 7.89 6.97
C LEU A 270 -0.90 6.75 6.33
N MET A 271 -0.31 6.98 5.16
CA MET A 271 0.57 6.01 4.50
C MET A 271 1.83 5.74 5.34
N GLN A 272 2.42 6.79 5.92
CA GLN A 272 3.56 6.66 6.84
C GLN A 272 3.16 5.94 8.14
N PHE A 273 1.98 6.23 8.70
CA PHE A 273 1.46 5.52 9.87
C PHE A 273 1.38 4.02 9.61
N ARG A 274 0.89 3.60 8.44
CA ARG A 274 0.91 2.19 8.03
C ARG A 274 2.35 1.64 7.97
N GLY A 275 3.25 2.33 7.28
CA GLY A 275 4.63 1.86 7.12
C GLY A 275 5.43 1.75 8.42
N TRP A 276 5.35 2.76 9.29
CA TRP A 276 6.15 2.80 10.52
C TRP A 276 5.48 2.13 11.70
N VAL A 277 4.19 2.41 11.92
CA VAL A 277 3.48 1.91 13.11
C VAL A 277 2.94 0.52 12.85
N LEU A 278 2.18 0.34 11.76
CA LEU A 278 1.51 -0.94 11.53
C LEU A 278 2.45 -2.01 10.99
N TYR A 279 3.48 -1.66 10.23
CA TYR A 279 4.43 -2.64 9.68
C TYR A 279 5.67 -2.78 10.57
N VAL A 280 6.51 -1.74 10.69
CA VAL A 280 7.78 -1.85 11.45
C VAL A 280 7.54 -2.12 12.95
N ALA A 281 6.66 -1.36 13.61
CA ALA A 281 6.48 -1.51 15.05
C ALA A 281 5.72 -2.79 15.44
N LEU A 282 4.67 -3.20 14.69
CA LEU A 282 3.97 -4.45 14.99
C LEU A 282 4.83 -5.68 14.70
N ASN A 283 5.60 -5.69 13.61
CA ASN A 283 6.55 -6.78 13.35
C ASN A 283 7.61 -6.86 14.46
N SER A 284 8.12 -5.70 14.94
CA SER A 284 9.06 -5.70 16.06
C SER A 284 8.43 -6.19 17.37
N LEU A 285 7.18 -5.84 17.66
CA LEU A 285 6.46 -6.32 18.84
C LEU A 285 6.20 -7.83 18.75
N GLU A 286 5.89 -8.32 17.57
CA GLU A 286 5.73 -9.74 17.29
C GLU A 286 7.02 -10.52 17.51
N ASP A 287 8.13 -10.06 16.91
CA ASP A 287 9.43 -10.68 17.08
C ASP A 287 9.81 -10.73 18.56
N ASN A 288 9.57 -9.64 19.30
CA ASN A 288 9.80 -9.59 20.74
C ASN A 288 8.87 -10.52 21.53
N TYR A 289 7.61 -10.72 21.10
CA TYR A 289 6.67 -11.59 21.78
C TYR A 289 6.98 -13.08 21.55
N TYR A 290 7.24 -13.48 20.30
CA TYR A 290 7.53 -14.87 19.96
C TYR A 290 8.95 -15.30 20.34
N TYR A 291 9.96 -14.45 20.12
CA TYR A 291 11.35 -14.79 20.41
C TYR A 291 11.81 -14.31 21.79
N GLY A 292 11.32 -13.15 22.25
CA GLY A 292 11.76 -12.57 23.52
C GLY A 292 11.23 -13.29 24.76
N ASN A 293 10.04 -13.90 24.70
CA ASN A 293 9.46 -14.57 25.87
C ASN A 293 9.96 -16.01 26.09
N ASN A 294 10.63 -16.60 25.09
CA ASN A 294 11.29 -17.91 25.19
C ASN A 294 12.79 -17.83 25.54
N GLY A 295 13.36 -16.62 25.57
CA GLY A 295 14.80 -16.35 25.77
C GLY A 295 15.37 -16.58 27.18
N THR A 296 14.60 -17.17 28.10
CA THR A 296 15.09 -17.58 29.44
C THR A 296 14.87 -19.06 29.76
N ILE A 297 14.59 -19.89 28.75
CA ILE A 297 14.69 -21.35 28.94
C ILE A 297 16.14 -21.75 28.63
N ASN A 298 16.92 -21.86 29.71
CA ASN A 298 18.27 -22.41 29.83
C ASN A 298 18.84 -23.06 28.55
N SER A 299 19.76 -22.34 27.94
CA SER A 299 20.59 -22.67 26.77
C SER A 299 21.54 -23.85 27.02
N HIS A 300 21.02 -25.03 27.38
CA HIS A 300 21.84 -26.23 27.54
C HIS A 300 21.58 -27.35 26.52
N ASP A 301 20.66 -27.14 25.57
CA ASP A 301 20.55 -28.01 24.39
C ASP A 301 21.36 -27.42 23.21
N PRO A 302 22.51 -28.03 22.83
CA PRO A 302 23.31 -27.59 21.69
C PRO A 302 22.60 -27.77 20.33
N ALA A 303 21.41 -28.39 20.30
CA ALA A 303 20.55 -28.47 19.12
C ALA A 303 19.65 -27.23 18.91
N ALA A 304 19.54 -26.34 19.90
CA ALA A 304 18.73 -25.12 19.80
C ALA A 304 19.47 -23.93 19.16
N ASN A 305 20.77 -24.06 18.88
CA ASN A 305 21.61 -22.99 18.33
C ASN A 305 21.62 -22.90 16.79
N SER A 306 20.86 -23.74 16.07
CA SER A 306 20.86 -23.75 14.59
C SER A 306 19.50 -23.44 13.92
N SER A 307 18.45 -23.13 14.68
CA SER A 307 17.11 -22.96 14.11
C SER A 307 16.61 -21.51 14.21
N SER A 308 17.24 -20.61 13.47
CA SER A 308 16.55 -19.43 12.94
C SER A 308 15.43 -19.92 11.99
N ALA A 309 14.28 -20.34 12.55
CA ALA A 309 13.04 -20.73 11.86
C ALA A 309 13.24 -21.29 10.42
N THR A 310 14.10 -22.30 10.26
CA THR A 310 14.27 -22.97 8.97
C THR A 310 13.01 -23.80 8.73
N CYS A 311 12.18 -23.40 7.77
CA CYS A 311 11.15 -24.28 7.24
C CYS A 311 11.79 -25.59 6.79
N TRP A 312 11.17 -26.70 7.17
CA TRP A 312 11.68 -28.04 6.92
C TRP A 312 11.84 -28.34 5.43
N TYR A 313 11.08 -27.66 4.57
CA TYR A 313 11.13 -27.80 3.10
C TYR A 313 12.13 -26.86 2.42
N ARG A 314 12.89 -26.03 3.17
CA ARG A 314 13.85 -25.06 2.60
C ARG A 314 14.85 -25.73 1.68
N ASP A 315 15.37 -26.87 2.11
CA ASP A 315 16.42 -27.57 1.38
C ASP A 315 15.89 -28.10 0.04
N TRP A 316 14.60 -28.41 -0.04
CA TRP A 316 13.94 -28.88 -1.27
C TRP A 316 13.62 -27.74 -2.25
N LEU A 317 13.65 -26.47 -1.79
CA LEU A 317 13.52 -25.28 -2.65
C LEU A 317 14.84 -24.84 -3.30
N SER A 318 15.97 -25.23 -2.71
CA SER A 318 17.27 -24.58 -2.90
C SER A 318 17.90 -24.74 -4.30
N VAL A 319 17.44 -25.69 -5.10
CA VAL A 319 18.10 -26.07 -6.37
C VAL A 319 17.45 -25.45 -7.61
N SER A 320 16.33 -24.73 -7.47
CA SER A 320 15.83 -23.88 -8.55
C SER A 320 16.62 -22.56 -8.58
N SER A 321 17.88 -22.67 -9.01
CA SER A 321 19.00 -21.72 -8.97
C SER A 321 18.78 -20.33 -9.58
N THR A 322 17.59 -20.04 -10.10
CA THR A 322 17.24 -18.72 -10.68
C THR A 322 16.29 -17.88 -9.82
N GLN A 323 15.72 -18.45 -8.74
CA GLN A 323 14.90 -17.70 -7.80
C GLN A 323 15.44 -17.87 -6.38
N GLN A 324 16.29 -16.94 -6.00
CA GLN A 324 16.73 -16.68 -4.63
C GLN A 324 15.52 -16.22 -3.77
N GLN A 325 14.52 -17.10 -3.58
CA GLN A 325 13.42 -16.86 -2.64
C GLN A 325 13.98 -17.00 -1.22
N SER A 326 14.35 -15.86 -0.65
CA SER A 326 15.23 -15.75 0.53
C SER A 326 14.57 -16.03 1.88
N SER A 327 13.33 -16.50 1.94
CA SER A 327 12.73 -16.90 3.21
C SER A 327 11.61 -17.90 2.99
N CYS A 328 11.51 -18.84 3.93
CA CYS A 328 10.48 -19.86 4.01
C CYS A 328 9.07 -19.32 3.72
N ARG A 329 8.49 -19.73 2.61
CA ARG A 329 7.18 -19.26 2.14
C ARG A 329 6.05 -19.70 3.08
N GLY A 330 5.50 -18.81 3.89
CA GLY A 330 4.26 -19.09 4.65
C GLY A 330 4.45 -19.59 6.08
N ARG A 331 5.65 -19.47 6.68
CA ARG A 331 5.85 -19.79 8.11
C ARG A 331 6.31 -18.62 8.98
N VAL A 332 6.93 -17.60 8.40
CA VAL A 332 7.12 -16.34 9.11
C VAL A 332 5.78 -15.62 9.02
N PHE A 333 5.11 -15.48 10.15
CA PHE A 333 3.89 -14.68 10.29
C PHE A 333 4.27 -13.24 9.88
N ASP A 334 3.96 -12.90 8.63
CA ASP A 334 4.14 -11.56 8.08
C ASP A 334 2.75 -10.93 8.16
N PHE A 335 2.50 -10.20 9.26
CA PHE A 335 1.24 -9.55 9.63
C PHE A 335 0.41 -9.17 8.41
N SER A 336 -0.53 -10.03 7.98
CA SER A 336 -1.15 -10.02 6.65
C SER A 336 -0.97 -8.71 5.85
N ASP A 337 0.24 -8.47 5.34
CA ASP A 337 0.67 -7.07 5.08
C ASP A 337 -0.15 -6.49 3.94
N HIS A 338 -0.60 -7.39 3.08
CA HIS A 338 -1.53 -7.11 2.02
C HIS A 338 -2.93 -6.78 2.53
N VAL A 339 -3.50 -7.51 3.49
CA VAL A 339 -4.80 -7.19 4.09
C VAL A 339 -4.71 -5.82 4.76
N VAL A 340 -3.64 -5.55 5.52
CA VAL A 340 -3.41 -4.24 6.16
C VAL A 340 -3.18 -3.15 5.11
N LEU A 341 -2.40 -3.38 4.04
CA LEU A 341 -2.20 -2.42 2.96
C LEU A 341 -3.52 -2.06 2.27
N TYR A 342 -4.28 -3.08 1.89
CA TYR A 342 -5.51 -2.96 1.15
C TYR A 342 -6.59 -2.26 1.97
N TYR A 343 -6.80 -2.71 3.20
CA TYR A 343 -7.80 -2.15 4.08
C TYR A 343 -7.30 -0.89 4.79
N ALA A 344 -6.15 -0.83 5.44
CA ALA A 344 -5.76 0.35 6.23
C ALA A 344 -5.30 1.55 5.39
N GLN A 345 -4.86 1.34 4.14
CA GLN A 345 -4.31 2.41 3.29
C GLN A 345 -5.12 2.63 2.01
N ILE A 346 -5.23 1.62 1.13
CA ILE A 346 -5.74 1.85 -0.24
C ILE A 346 -7.21 2.27 -0.24
N LEU A 347 -8.09 1.42 0.29
CA LEU A 347 -9.53 1.67 0.28
C LEU A 347 -9.97 2.91 1.09
N PRO A 348 -9.51 3.16 2.32
CA PRO A 348 -10.01 4.27 3.12
C PRO A 348 -9.58 5.61 2.54
N ILE A 349 -8.36 5.75 2.01
CA ILE A 349 -7.93 7.00 1.37
C ILE A 349 -8.77 7.27 0.12
N ALA A 350 -8.96 6.25 -0.73
CA ALA A 350 -9.75 6.37 -1.93
C ALA A 350 -11.23 6.68 -1.61
N LEU A 351 -11.81 6.00 -0.61
CA LEU A 351 -13.17 6.20 -0.14
C LEU A 351 -13.37 7.60 0.44
N LEU A 352 -12.44 8.08 1.28
CA LEU A 352 -12.49 9.43 1.84
C LEU A 352 -12.61 10.49 0.75
N GLU A 353 -11.76 10.41 -0.28
CA GLU A 353 -11.77 11.37 -1.39
C GLU A 353 -12.96 11.19 -2.32
N TYR A 354 -13.41 9.95 -2.55
CA TYR A 354 -14.62 9.69 -3.31
C TYR A 354 -15.85 10.33 -2.65
N LEU A 355 -16.07 10.05 -1.35
CA LEU A 355 -17.20 10.59 -0.60
C LEU A 355 -17.13 12.11 -0.53
N HIS A 356 -15.95 12.67 -0.32
CA HIS A 356 -15.77 14.12 -0.31
C HIS A 356 -16.01 14.76 -1.69
N SER A 357 -15.62 14.08 -2.77
CA SER A 357 -15.88 14.55 -4.14
C SER A 357 -17.36 14.51 -4.50
N MET A 358 -18.09 13.50 -4.04
CA MET A 358 -19.55 13.41 -4.23
C MET A 358 -20.31 14.42 -3.35
N ASN A 359 -19.87 14.64 -2.12
CA ASN A 359 -20.45 15.64 -1.23
C ASN A 359 -20.14 17.08 -1.68
N ARG A 360 -18.97 17.30 -2.28
CA ARG A 360 -18.51 18.60 -2.78
C ARG A 360 -18.08 18.50 -4.24
N PRO A 361 -19.05 18.37 -5.16
CA PRO A 361 -18.77 18.23 -6.59
C PRO A 361 -17.92 19.39 -7.06
N TYR A 362 -16.86 19.08 -7.79
CA TYR A 362 -15.95 20.07 -8.36
C TYR A 362 -16.13 20.26 -9.87
N TRP A 363 -17.04 19.49 -10.48
CA TRP A 363 -17.47 19.64 -11.87
C TRP A 363 -18.55 20.74 -12.00
N PRO A 364 -18.54 21.51 -13.10
CA PRO A 364 -19.57 22.51 -13.37
C PRO A 364 -20.86 21.83 -13.86
N PHE A 365 -21.98 22.54 -13.77
CA PHE A 365 -23.33 22.00 -14.07
C PHE A 365 -23.62 21.72 -15.56
N HIS A 366 -22.63 21.81 -16.46
CA HIS A 366 -22.84 21.38 -17.84
C HIS A 366 -23.13 19.88 -17.90
N PHE A 367 -24.19 19.50 -18.63
CA PHE A 367 -24.79 18.16 -18.65
C PHE A 367 -23.76 17.02 -18.79
N PHE A 368 -22.87 17.09 -19.78
CA PHE A 368 -21.83 16.05 -19.99
C PHE A 368 -20.87 15.91 -18.80
N ARG A 369 -20.46 17.03 -18.18
CA ARG A 369 -19.55 17.02 -17.03
C ARG A 369 -20.23 16.56 -15.75
N ARG A 370 -21.56 16.73 -15.64
CA ARG A 370 -22.38 16.26 -14.52
C ARG A 370 -22.49 14.73 -14.46
N ILE A 371 -22.37 14.05 -15.59
CA ILE A 371 -22.49 12.58 -15.67
C ILE A 371 -21.12 11.93 -15.80
N ALA A 372 -20.28 12.39 -16.74
CA ALA A 372 -19.05 11.68 -17.09
C ALA A 372 -18.06 11.58 -15.92
N LEU A 373 -17.83 12.68 -15.18
CA LEU A 373 -16.83 12.69 -14.12
C LEU A 373 -17.26 11.92 -12.86
N PRO A 374 -18.51 12.06 -12.38
CA PRO A 374 -19.00 11.21 -11.29
C PRO A 374 -19.04 9.73 -11.66
N SER A 375 -19.43 9.41 -12.89
CA SER A 375 -19.40 8.03 -13.39
C SER A 375 -17.97 7.50 -13.44
N LEU A 376 -17.01 8.28 -13.94
CA LEU A 376 -15.60 7.89 -13.97
C LEU A 376 -15.04 7.65 -12.55
N LEU A 377 -15.32 8.54 -11.61
CA LEU A 377 -14.93 8.36 -10.21
C LEU A 377 -15.58 7.12 -9.58
N THR A 378 -16.86 6.90 -9.84
CA THR A 378 -17.60 5.76 -9.29
C THR A 378 -17.10 4.44 -9.88
N LEU A 379 -16.94 4.36 -11.20
CA LEU A 379 -16.38 3.19 -11.88
C LEU A 379 -14.93 2.94 -11.44
N GLY A 380 -14.12 3.99 -11.28
CA GLY A 380 -12.76 3.88 -10.76
C GLY A 380 -12.72 3.34 -9.34
N MET A 381 -13.62 3.81 -8.46
CA MET A 381 -13.75 3.27 -7.10
C MET A 381 -14.23 1.82 -7.10
N LEU A 382 -15.26 1.48 -7.86
CA LEU A 382 -15.75 0.10 -7.97
C LEU A 382 -14.67 -0.83 -8.50
N TYR A 383 -13.91 -0.40 -9.50
CA TYR A 383 -12.76 -1.15 -10.02
C TYR A 383 -11.69 -1.33 -8.94
N LEU A 384 -11.34 -0.27 -8.21
CA LEU A 384 -10.37 -0.33 -7.11
C LEU A 384 -10.82 -1.30 -6.01
N TYR A 385 -12.09 -1.26 -5.62
CA TYR A 385 -12.67 -2.22 -4.70
C TYR A 385 -12.54 -3.65 -5.21
N PHE A 386 -12.92 -3.89 -6.48
CA PHE A 386 -12.83 -5.20 -7.09
C PHE A 386 -11.40 -5.76 -7.06
N ILE A 387 -10.41 -5.03 -7.58
CA ILE A 387 -9.03 -5.52 -7.61
C ILE A 387 -8.44 -5.68 -6.20
N THR A 388 -8.84 -4.82 -5.27
CA THR A 388 -8.39 -4.90 -3.88
C THR A 388 -8.98 -6.12 -3.18
N PHE A 389 -10.27 -6.40 -3.37
CA PHE A 389 -10.93 -7.58 -2.80
C PHE A 389 -10.43 -8.88 -3.39
N VAL A 390 -10.17 -8.93 -4.70
CA VAL A 390 -9.49 -10.09 -5.30
C VAL A 390 -8.07 -10.22 -4.73
N GLY A 391 -7.38 -9.11 -4.48
CA GLY A 391 -6.06 -9.08 -3.85
C GLY A 391 -6.10 -9.67 -2.44
N VAL A 392 -6.99 -9.16 -1.59
CA VAL A 392 -7.29 -9.67 -0.24
C VAL A 392 -7.62 -11.15 -0.29
N TYR A 393 -8.53 -11.56 -1.18
CA TYR A 393 -8.91 -12.96 -1.31
C TYR A 393 -7.69 -13.81 -1.59
N LYS A 394 -6.88 -13.46 -2.59
CA LYS A 394 -5.67 -14.19 -2.94
C LYS A 394 -4.62 -14.18 -1.82
N THR A 395 -4.50 -13.12 -1.05
CA THR A 395 -3.49 -13.08 0.01
C THR A 395 -3.97 -13.86 1.23
N ALA A 396 -5.22 -13.65 1.66
CA ALA A 396 -5.80 -14.30 2.82
C ALA A 396 -6.01 -15.82 2.62
N SER A 397 -6.36 -16.27 1.41
CA SER A 397 -6.62 -17.70 1.15
C SER A 397 -5.38 -18.52 0.79
N TYR A 398 -4.28 -17.87 0.37
CA TYR A 398 -3.08 -18.58 -0.11
C TYR A 398 -1.83 -18.36 0.75
N PHE A 399 -1.75 -17.26 1.49
CA PHE A 399 -0.50 -16.87 2.17
C PHE A 399 -0.64 -16.68 3.66
N HIS A 400 -1.87 -16.67 4.19
CA HIS A 400 -2.11 -16.38 5.59
C HIS A 400 -3.04 -17.40 6.25
N THR A 401 -2.83 -17.61 7.55
CA THR A 401 -3.78 -18.35 8.37
C THR A 401 -5.07 -17.54 8.57
N PRO A 402 -6.19 -18.19 8.93
CA PRO A 402 -7.42 -17.51 9.35
C PRO A 402 -7.18 -16.45 10.43
N GLN A 403 -6.41 -16.80 11.45
CA GLN A 403 -6.12 -15.93 12.59
C GLN A 403 -5.31 -14.70 12.15
N GLU A 404 -4.27 -14.88 11.32
CA GLU A 404 -3.50 -13.78 10.72
C GLU A 404 -4.38 -12.81 9.93
N SER A 405 -5.26 -13.36 9.09
CA SER A 405 -6.14 -12.56 8.23
C SER A 405 -7.13 -11.74 9.07
N LEU A 406 -7.72 -12.34 10.11
CA LEU A 406 -8.63 -11.66 11.04
C LEU A 406 -7.89 -10.60 11.87
N ALA A 407 -6.70 -10.92 12.37
CA ALA A 407 -5.87 -9.97 13.11
C ALA A 407 -5.46 -8.78 12.23
N GLY A 408 -5.00 -9.03 11.00
CA GLY A 408 -4.67 -7.98 10.03
C GLY A 408 -5.86 -7.06 9.72
N TYR A 409 -7.06 -7.63 9.57
CA TYR A 409 -8.27 -6.82 9.39
C TYR A 409 -8.62 -6.01 10.63
N ALA A 410 -8.53 -6.58 11.84
CA ALA A 410 -8.77 -5.88 13.09
C ALA A 410 -7.79 -4.71 13.28
N VAL A 411 -6.50 -4.93 12.99
CA VAL A 411 -5.47 -3.87 12.98
C VAL A 411 -5.84 -2.78 11.97
N SER A 412 -6.33 -3.14 10.79
CA SER A 412 -6.76 -2.15 9.79
C SER A 412 -7.89 -1.24 10.29
N LEU A 413 -8.77 -1.72 11.20
CA LEU A 413 -9.85 -0.90 11.77
C LEU A 413 -9.32 0.27 12.62
N VAL A 414 -8.10 0.16 13.16
CA VAL A 414 -7.41 1.26 13.87
C VAL A 414 -7.23 2.48 12.95
N ALA A 415 -7.03 2.26 11.64
CA ALA A 415 -7.02 3.35 10.66
C ALA A 415 -8.44 3.76 10.24
N HIS A 416 -9.34 2.82 9.98
CA HIS A 416 -10.66 3.15 9.42
C HIS A 416 -11.60 3.86 10.38
N LEU A 417 -11.69 3.40 11.64
CA LEU A 417 -12.69 3.91 12.58
C LEU A 417 -12.47 5.41 12.87
N PRO A 418 -11.23 5.89 13.08
CA PRO A 418 -10.97 7.33 13.17
C PRO A 418 -11.35 8.10 11.90
N LEU A 419 -11.11 7.55 10.71
CA LEU A 419 -11.44 8.20 9.44
C LEU A 419 -12.96 8.28 9.19
N CYS A 420 -13.67 7.19 9.48
CA CYS A 420 -15.13 7.16 9.48
C CYS A 420 -15.68 8.18 10.49
N THR A 421 -15.15 8.22 11.71
CA THR A 421 -15.55 9.18 12.74
C THR A 421 -15.25 10.61 12.30
N LEU A 422 -14.09 10.87 11.69
CA LEU A 422 -13.71 12.18 11.18
C LEU A 422 -14.70 12.69 10.13
N GLN A 423 -15.20 11.82 9.26
CA GLN A 423 -16.19 12.21 8.24
C GLN A 423 -17.62 12.29 8.78
N CYS A 424 -18.04 11.32 9.60
CA CYS A 424 -19.43 11.10 9.97
C CYS A 424 -19.83 11.77 11.30
N SER A 425 -18.88 12.10 12.18
CA SER A 425 -19.21 12.64 13.50
C SER A 425 -19.83 14.04 13.42
N ASN A 426 -20.89 14.21 14.22
CA ASN A 426 -21.59 15.47 14.44
C ASN A 426 -21.40 16.02 15.86
N GLY A 427 -20.85 15.21 16.78
CA GLY A 427 -20.97 15.45 18.23
C GLY A 427 -19.80 16.19 18.87
N SER A 428 -18.57 16.02 18.36
CA SER A 428 -17.39 16.62 18.98
C SER A 428 -16.90 17.86 18.22
N ALA A 429 -16.78 18.98 18.92
CA ALA A 429 -16.24 20.23 18.36
C ALA A 429 -14.81 20.06 17.83
N SER A 430 -13.97 19.24 18.47
CA SER A 430 -12.60 18.98 18.02
C SER A 430 -12.56 18.20 16.71
N ILE A 431 -13.42 17.18 16.56
CA ILE A 431 -13.53 16.39 15.33
C ILE A 431 -14.08 17.25 14.19
N ALA A 432 -15.08 18.09 14.47
CA ALA A 432 -15.60 19.04 13.49
C ALA A 432 -14.53 20.02 13.01
N ALA A 433 -13.73 20.57 13.93
CA ALA A 433 -12.62 21.47 13.60
C ALA A 433 -11.55 20.77 12.75
N MET A 434 -11.19 19.53 13.09
CA MET A 434 -10.23 18.73 12.31
C MET A 434 -10.76 18.42 10.91
N ARG A 435 -12.04 18.03 10.79
CA ARG A 435 -12.72 17.82 9.51
C ARG A 435 -12.70 19.11 8.67
N GLU A 436 -13.00 20.25 9.27
CA GLU A 436 -12.97 21.54 8.57
C GLU A 436 -11.55 21.95 8.15
N TYR A 437 -10.53 21.66 8.98
CA TYR A 437 -9.15 21.95 8.65
C TYR A 437 -8.68 21.24 7.37
N PHE A 438 -8.98 19.93 7.26
CA PHE A 438 -8.56 19.10 6.13
C PHE A 438 -9.50 19.21 4.93
N PHE A 439 -10.82 19.14 5.13
CA PHE A 439 -11.81 19.09 4.05
C PHE A 439 -12.41 20.47 3.70
N GLY A 440 -12.06 21.50 4.45
CA GLY A 440 -12.42 22.90 4.22
C GLY A 440 -13.86 23.25 4.65
N PRO A 441 -14.17 24.56 4.74
CA PRO A 441 -15.51 25.03 5.07
C PRO A 441 -16.50 24.71 3.95
N LYS A 442 -17.72 24.28 4.32
CA LYS A 442 -18.87 24.32 3.41
C LYS A 442 -19.02 25.81 3.09
N ARG A 443 -18.84 26.24 1.83
CA ARG A 443 -19.01 27.65 1.43
C ARG A 443 -20.32 28.11 2.08
N ARG A 444 -20.23 28.99 3.09
CA ARG A 444 -21.41 29.65 3.62
C ARG A 444 -22.04 30.30 2.41
N ASN A 445 -23.27 29.92 2.09
CA ASN A 445 -24.08 30.65 1.14
C ASN A 445 -23.93 32.11 1.56
N LYS A 446 -23.23 32.90 0.74
CA LYS A 446 -23.28 34.35 0.85
C LYS A 446 -24.78 34.60 0.74
N LYS A 447 -25.44 34.88 1.87
CA LYS A 447 -26.76 35.48 1.84
C LYS A 447 -26.58 36.64 0.89
N VAL A 448 -27.26 36.52 -0.24
CA VAL A 448 -27.41 37.57 -1.23
C VAL A 448 -27.76 38.81 -0.40
N LEU A 449 -26.81 39.74 -0.30
CA LEU A 449 -27.12 41.12 0.05
C LEU A 449 -28.08 41.54 -1.05
N ARG A 450 -29.38 41.48 -0.74
CA ARG A 450 -30.43 42.09 -1.54
C ARG A 450 -30.37 43.58 -1.32
#